data_AF-A0ABD6YYH0-F1
#
_entry.id   AF-A0ABD6YYH0-F1
#
_cell.length_a   1.000
_cell.length_b   1.000
_cell.length_c   1.000
_cell.angle_alpha   90.00
_cell.angle_beta   90.00
_cell.angle_gamma   90.00
#
_symmetry.space_group_name_H-M   'P 1'
#
loop_
_entity.id
_entity.type
_entity.pdbx_description
1 polymer ?
#
loop_
_entity_poly.entity_id
_entity_poly.type
_entity_poly.pdbx_seq_one_letter_code
_entity_poly.pdbx_strand_id
1 'polypeptide(L)'
;MTKSNVVQMPNTKSFQLGDLTLQLRLDGKSILAIEKRLDEGIMGLFVKKQGEIKLPPANSLLIILQGANKTSGVTDKVITEAFEQYIESGKTTMDLFGEINDFLDEAGFFGKKETANEATDGESLDQTNSEDSLL
;
A
#
# COMPACT_ATOMS: atom_id res chain seq x y z
N MET A 1 -25.78 -1.07 17.69
CA MET A 1 -24.95 -1.98 16.87
C MET A 1 -25.70 -2.27 15.57
N THR A 2 -25.60 -1.37 14.59
CA THR A 2 -26.24 -1.59 13.28
C THR A 2 -25.28 -2.44 12.45
N LYS A 3 -25.63 -3.71 12.23
CA LYS A 3 -24.88 -4.56 11.30
C LYS A 3 -25.03 -3.98 9.90
N SER A 4 -23.98 -3.32 9.42
CA SER A 4 -23.91 -2.87 8.03
C SER A 4 -24.00 -4.08 7.10
N ASN A 5 -25.07 -4.17 6.31
CA ASN A 5 -25.18 -5.15 5.23
C ASN A 5 -24.22 -4.74 4.12
N VAL A 6 -22.99 -5.23 4.20
CA VAL A 6 -21.97 -4.99 3.18
C VAL A 6 -22.30 -5.85 1.97
N VAL A 7 -22.90 -5.25 0.96
CA VAL A 7 -23.02 -5.88 -0.37
C VAL A 7 -21.61 -5.94 -0.95
N GLN A 8 -21.04 -7.13 -1.05
CA GLN A 8 -19.70 -7.33 -1.63
C GLN A 8 -19.74 -6.91 -3.09
N MET A 9 -18.93 -5.91 -3.43
CA MET A 9 -18.85 -5.40 -4.79
C MET A 9 -17.89 -6.24 -5.63
N PRO A 10 -18.08 -6.32 -6.96
CA PRO A 10 -17.16 -7.05 -7.82
C PRO A 10 -15.79 -6.36 -7.82
N ASN A 11 -14.73 -7.18 -7.69
CA ASN A 11 -13.32 -6.74 -7.68
C ASN A 11 -12.97 -5.78 -6.52
N THR A 12 -13.61 -5.94 -5.36
CA THR A 12 -13.25 -5.23 -4.13
C THR A 12 -12.73 -6.19 -3.06
N LYS A 13 -11.78 -5.73 -2.25
CA LYS A 13 -11.30 -6.40 -1.04
C LYS A 13 -12.04 -5.84 0.17
N SER A 14 -12.59 -6.71 1.02
CA SER A 14 -13.17 -6.27 2.29
C SER A 14 -12.05 -5.93 3.28
N PHE A 15 -12.13 -4.77 3.92
CA PHE A 15 -11.16 -4.31 4.91
C PHE A 15 -11.92 -3.86 6.17
N GLN A 16 -11.46 -4.28 7.34
CA GLN A 16 -12.09 -3.91 8.61
C GLN A 16 -11.25 -2.86 9.33
N LEU A 17 -11.79 -1.64 9.47
CA LEU A 17 -11.19 -0.55 10.23
C LEU A 17 -12.08 -0.26 11.45
N GLY A 18 -11.67 -0.69 12.64
CA GLY A 18 -12.54 -0.60 13.83
C GLY A 18 -13.84 -1.38 13.59
N ASP A 19 -15.00 -0.75 13.78
CA ASP A 19 -16.31 -1.33 13.42
C ASP A 19 -16.75 -1.05 11.97
N LEU A 20 -15.96 -0.29 11.21
CA LEU A 20 -16.26 0.07 9.83
C LEU A 20 -15.70 -0.96 8.84
N THR A 21 -16.60 -1.60 8.10
CA THR A 21 -16.20 -2.45 6.97
C THR A 21 -16.15 -1.64 5.67
N LEU A 22 -14.97 -1.55 5.07
CA LEU A 22 -14.71 -0.91 3.79
C LEU A 22 -14.66 -1.94 2.66
N GLN A 23 -15.08 -1.53 1.47
CA GLN A 23 -14.89 -2.28 0.23
C GLN A 23 -13.83 -1.56 -0.60
N LEU A 24 -12.59 -2.03 -0.56
CA LEU A 24 -11.44 -1.38 -1.18
C LEU A 24 -11.23 -1.87 -2.61
N ARG A 25 -10.96 -0.94 -3.53
CA ARG A 25 -10.48 -1.25 -4.88
C ARG A 25 -9.54 -0.16 -5.38
N LEU A 26 -8.35 -0.59 -5.80
CA LEU A 26 -7.35 0.26 -6.42
C LEU A 26 -7.54 0.22 -7.94
N ASP A 27 -8.28 1.19 -8.47
CA ASP A 27 -8.38 1.44 -9.92
C ASP A 27 -7.59 2.72 -10.26
N GLY A 28 -7.38 3.00 -11.55
CA GLY A 28 -6.63 4.19 -11.97
C GLY A 28 -7.22 5.51 -11.44
N LYS A 29 -8.55 5.59 -11.22
CA LYS A 29 -9.18 6.78 -10.63
C LYS A 29 -8.86 6.87 -9.14
N SER A 30 -8.89 5.75 -8.42
CA SER A 30 -8.48 5.68 -7.01
C SER A 30 -7.03 6.16 -6.85
N ILE A 31 -6.10 5.67 -7.68
CA ILE A 31 -4.67 6.05 -7.62
C ILE A 31 -4.51 7.56 -7.76
N LEU A 32 -5.06 8.15 -8.83
CA LEU A 32 -4.97 9.59 -9.08
C LEU A 32 -5.61 10.43 -7.97
N ALA A 33 -6.74 9.98 -7.41
CA ALA A 33 -7.42 10.67 -6.33
C ALA A 33 -6.61 10.62 -5.02
N ILE A 34 -5.98 9.49 -4.72
CA ILE A 34 -5.10 9.31 -3.57
C ILE A 34 -3.89 10.22 -3.69
N GLU A 35 -3.15 10.15 -4.80
CA GLU A 35 -1.94 10.95 -5.01
C GLU A 35 -2.21 12.45 -4.97
N LYS A 36 -3.34 12.90 -5.55
CA LYS A 36 -3.76 14.31 -5.46
C LYS A 36 -3.99 14.78 -4.02
N ARG A 37 -4.47 13.91 -3.13
CA ARG A 37 -4.70 14.24 -1.71
C ARG A 37 -3.44 14.13 -0.86
N LEU A 38 -2.50 13.25 -1.25
CA LEU A 38 -1.21 13.09 -0.59
C LEU A 38 -0.21 14.18 -0.97
N ASP A 39 -0.37 14.81 -2.15
CA ASP A 39 0.64 15.68 -2.77
C ASP A 39 1.99 14.96 -3.03
N GLU A 40 1.96 13.63 -3.06
CA GLU A 40 3.07 12.75 -3.43
C GLU A 40 2.53 11.43 -3.99
N GLY A 41 3.37 10.70 -4.73
CA GLY A 41 3.02 9.38 -5.25
C GLY A 41 2.92 8.34 -4.14
N ILE A 42 2.02 7.36 -4.28
CA ILE A 42 1.84 6.30 -3.25
C ILE A 42 3.17 5.59 -2.96
N MET A 43 4.00 5.34 -3.98
CA MET A 43 5.34 4.75 -3.82
C MET A 43 6.27 5.56 -2.89
N GLY A 44 6.17 6.89 -2.91
CA GLY A 44 6.99 7.79 -2.08
C GLY A 44 6.73 7.66 -0.58
N LEU A 45 5.57 7.09 -0.22
CA LEU A 45 5.23 6.79 1.17
C LEU A 45 5.99 5.59 1.74
N PHE A 46 6.47 4.67 0.88
CA PHE A 46 7.05 3.39 1.30
C PHE A 46 8.57 3.30 1.08
N VAL A 47 9.17 4.16 0.24
CA VAL A 47 10.59 4.10 -0.12
C VAL A 47 11.33 5.40 0.22
N LYS A 48 12.41 5.36 1.02
CA LYS A 48 13.40 6.46 1.08
C LYS A 48 14.47 6.32 0.00
N LYS A 49 15.09 7.45 -0.35
CA LYS A 49 16.26 7.57 -1.26
C LYS A 49 17.50 6.73 -0.87
N GLN A 50 17.54 6.15 0.33
CA GLN A 50 18.67 5.37 0.87
C GLN A 50 18.32 3.91 1.19
N GLY A 51 17.17 3.40 0.72
CA GLY A 51 16.76 2.00 0.97
C GLY A 51 16.16 1.75 2.36
N GLU A 52 16.06 2.77 3.21
CA GLU A 52 15.32 2.72 4.46
C GLU A 52 13.80 2.76 4.24
N ILE A 53 13.06 1.96 5.00
CA ILE A 53 11.60 2.00 5.03
C ILE A 53 11.17 3.29 5.73
N LYS A 54 10.47 4.18 5.01
CA LYS A 54 9.77 5.32 5.61
C LYS A 54 8.46 4.79 6.16
N LEU A 55 8.20 4.94 7.46
CA LEU A 55 6.86 4.73 7.97
C LEU A 55 6.01 5.96 7.60
N PRO A 56 4.96 5.81 6.77
CA PRO A 56 4.09 6.91 6.43
C PRO A 56 3.29 7.37 7.66
N PRO A 57 2.96 8.66 7.75
CA PRO A 57 2.11 9.14 8.82
C PRO A 57 0.71 8.52 8.71
N ALA A 58 0.02 8.34 9.84
CA ALA A 58 -1.30 7.73 9.89
C ALA A 58 -2.30 8.38 8.91
N ASN A 59 -2.28 9.71 8.78
CA ASN A 59 -3.15 10.41 7.84
C ASN A 59 -2.97 9.94 6.38
N SER A 60 -1.74 9.68 5.94
CA SER A 60 -1.48 9.17 4.59
C SER A 60 -2.07 7.77 4.40
N LEU A 61 -1.98 6.90 5.41
CA LEU A 61 -2.61 5.58 5.40
C LEU A 61 -4.13 5.68 5.30
N LEU A 62 -4.76 6.59 6.05
CA LEU A 62 -6.19 6.83 5.99
C LEU A 62 -6.65 7.42 4.65
N ILE A 63 -5.84 8.28 4.02
CA ILE A 63 -6.10 8.80 2.67
C ILE A 63 -6.11 7.66 1.64
N ILE A 64 -5.19 6.69 1.74
CA ILE A 64 -5.18 5.51 0.86
C ILE A 64 -6.47 4.71 1.03
N LEU A 65 -6.84 4.37 2.27
CA LEU A 65 -8.07 3.63 2.56
C LEU A 65 -9.29 4.34 2.00
N GLN A 66 -9.41 5.65 2.24
CA GLN A 66 -10.55 6.42 1.80
C GLN A 66 -10.61 6.53 0.28
N GLY A 67 -9.48 6.78 -0.39
CA GLY A 67 -9.43 6.89 -1.84
C GLY A 67 -9.67 5.55 -2.57
N ALA A 68 -9.32 4.44 -1.93
CA ALA A 68 -9.60 3.10 -2.44
C ALA A 68 -11.03 2.61 -2.11
N ASN A 69 -11.67 3.18 -1.09
CA ASN A 69 -12.98 2.75 -0.62
C ASN A 69 -14.10 3.02 -1.65
N LYS A 70 -14.98 2.03 -1.82
CA LYS A 70 -16.17 2.09 -2.66
C LYS A 70 -17.48 2.08 -1.85
N THR A 71 -17.41 1.81 -0.54
CA THR A 71 -18.57 1.87 0.36
C THR A 71 -19.12 3.30 0.41
N SER A 72 -20.43 3.46 0.22
CA SER A 72 -21.10 4.75 0.25
C SER A 72 -21.20 5.34 1.66
N GLY A 73 -21.30 6.66 1.77
CA GLY A 73 -21.51 7.36 3.05
C GLY A 73 -20.28 7.42 3.97
N VAL A 74 -19.12 6.94 3.52
CA VAL A 74 -17.88 6.99 4.28
C VAL A 74 -17.21 8.36 4.11
N THR A 75 -17.30 9.20 5.14
CA THR A 75 -16.69 10.53 5.22
C THR A 75 -15.35 10.49 5.97
N ASP A 76 -14.54 11.54 5.89
CA ASP A 76 -13.28 11.68 6.66
C ASP A 76 -13.51 11.51 8.16
N LYS A 77 -14.64 12.04 8.66
CA LYS A 77 -15.06 11.88 10.06
C LYS A 77 -15.28 10.40 10.41
N VAL A 78 -16.03 9.68 9.56
CA VAL A 78 -16.32 8.25 9.76
C VAL A 78 -15.05 7.40 9.72
N ILE A 79 -14.10 7.73 8.83
CA ILE A 79 -12.78 7.06 8.79
C ILE A 79 -11.98 7.35 10.06
N THR A 80 -12.03 8.57 10.58
CA THR A 80 -11.29 8.96 11.78
C THR A 80 -11.84 8.26 13.02
N GLU A 81 -13.17 8.22 13.18
CA GLU A 81 -13.84 7.49 14.28
C GLU A 81 -13.55 5.98 14.20
N ALA A 82 -13.56 5.41 13.00
CA ALA A 82 -13.20 4.01 12.77
C ALA A 82 -11.72 3.73 13.09
N PHE A 83 -10.83 4.67 12.79
CA PHE A 83 -9.41 4.55 13.12
C PHE A 83 -9.17 4.66 14.64
N GLU A 84 -9.91 5.53 15.34
CA GLU A 84 -9.89 5.59 16.80
C GLU A 84 -10.27 4.24 17.41
N GLN A 85 -11.39 3.65 16.98
CA GLN A 85 -11.81 2.31 17.39
C GLN A 85 -10.78 1.23 17.06
N TYR A 86 -10.13 1.32 15.89
CA TYR A 86 -9.06 0.40 15.51
C TYR A 86 -7.92 0.45 16.54
N ILE A 87 -7.47 1.64 16.94
CA ILE A 87 -6.42 1.81 17.96
C ILE A 87 -6.91 1.36 19.36
N GLU A 88 -8.13 1.72 19.75
CA GLU A 88 -8.72 1.32 21.04
C GLU A 88 -8.89 -0.20 21.17
N SER A 89 -9.01 -0.92 20.06
CA SER A 89 -9.04 -2.39 20.03
C SER A 89 -7.68 -3.06 20.31
N GLY A 90 -6.61 -2.28 20.47
CA GLY A 90 -5.25 -2.74 20.72
C GLY A 90 -4.38 -2.89 19.47
N LYS A 91 -4.89 -2.52 18.29
CA LYS A 91 -4.11 -2.46 17.04
C LYS A 91 -3.25 -1.20 16.98
N THR A 92 -2.24 -1.22 16.13
CA THR A 92 -1.26 -0.14 15.98
C THR A 92 -1.27 0.44 14.57
N THR A 93 -0.68 1.63 14.40
CA THR A 93 -0.44 2.20 13.07
C THR A 93 0.47 1.31 12.21
N MET A 94 1.32 0.49 12.83
CA MET A 94 2.16 -0.48 12.12
C MET A 94 1.34 -1.64 11.56
N ASP A 95 0.34 -2.12 12.31
CA ASP A 95 -0.61 -3.13 11.81
C ASP A 95 -1.38 -2.59 10.60
N LEU A 96 -1.88 -1.35 10.70
CA LEU A 96 -2.57 -0.68 9.61
C LEU A 96 -1.67 -0.53 8.37
N PHE A 97 -0.40 -0.19 8.56
CA PHE A 97 0.59 -0.13 7.49
C PHE A 97 0.75 -1.49 6.81
N GLY A 98 0.90 -2.58 7.57
CA GLY A 98 1.00 -3.93 7.03
C GLY A 98 -0.24 -4.32 6.21
N GLU A 99 -1.42 -4.12 6.78
CA GLU A 99 -2.70 -4.45 6.13
C GLU A 99 -2.92 -3.63 4.83
N ILE A 100 -2.46 -2.37 4.78
CA ILE A 100 -2.50 -1.55 3.57
C ILE A 100 -1.47 -2.02 2.53
N ASN A 101 -0.25 -2.39 2.94
CA ASN A 101 0.75 -2.95 2.01
C ASN A 101 0.23 -4.22 1.36
N ASP A 102 -0.37 -5.12 2.14
CA ASP A 102 -0.97 -6.36 1.64
C ASP A 102 -2.09 -6.06 0.63
N PHE A 103 -2.94 -5.05 0.92
CA PHE A 103 -3.94 -4.59 -0.03
C PHE A 103 -3.33 -4.06 -1.34
N LEU A 104 -2.27 -3.26 -1.28
CA LEU A 104 -1.60 -2.72 -2.46
C LEU A 104 -0.93 -3.82 -3.29
N ASP A 105 -0.28 -4.79 -2.64
CA ASP A 105 0.35 -5.95 -3.30
C ASP A 105 -0.69 -6.83 -4.01
N GLU A 106 -1.78 -7.19 -3.32
CA GLU A 106 -2.87 -7.96 -3.91
C GLU A 106 -3.58 -7.22 -5.06
N ALA A 107 -3.61 -5.88 -5.01
CA ALA A 107 -4.12 -5.06 -6.10
C ALA A 107 -3.15 -4.95 -7.29
N GLY A 108 -1.95 -5.55 -7.19
CA GLY A 108 -0.92 -5.52 -8.23
C GLY A 108 -0.19 -4.18 -8.32
N PHE A 109 -0.27 -3.33 -7.30
CA PHE A 109 0.31 -1.99 -7.31
C PHE A 109 1.84 -2.01 -7.49
N PHE A 110 2.50 -2.99 -6.87
CA PHE A 110 3.96 -3.15 -6.96
C PHE A 110 4.42 -3.93 -8.21
N GLY A 111 3.50 -4.27 -9.11
CA GLY A 111 3.77 -5.14 -10.25
C GLY A 111 3.77 -6.63 -9.88
N LYS A 112 4.02 -7.49 -10.86
CA LYS A 112 4.15 -8.92 -10.60
C LYS A 112 5.49 -9.16 -9.91
N LYS A 113 5.49 -9.83 -8.76
CA LYS A 113 6.69 -10.49 -8.25
C LYS A 113 7.05 -11.55 -9.29
N GLU A 114 8.09 -11.32 -10.09
CA GLU A 114 8.69 -12.41 -10.84
C GLU A 114 9.10 -13.45 -9.79
N THR A 115 8.41 -14.58 -9.75
CA THR A 115 9.00 -15.79 -9.18
C THR A 115 10.34 -15.93 -9.88
N ALA A 116 11.44 -15.84 -9.12
CA ALA A 116 12.78 -16.09 -9.61
C ALA A 116 12.81 -17.50 -10.24
N ASN A 117 12.53 -17.58 -11.53
CA ASN A 117 13.26 -18.43 -12.44
C ASN A 117 14.46 -17.59 -12.87
N GLU A 118 15.37 -17.30 -11.93
CA GLU A 118 16.75 -17.06 -12.30
C GLU A 118 17.26 -18.40 -12.81
N ALA A 119 17.11 -18.61 -14.12
CA ALA A 119 18.06 -19.40 -14.85
C ALA A 119 19.43 -18.85 -14.47
N THR A 120 20.27 -19.71 -13.89
CA THR A 120 21.70 -19.46 -13.69
C THR A 120 22.35 -19.35 -15.07
N ASP A 121 22.21 -18.21 -15.73
CA ASP A 121 23.13 -17.80 -16.78
C ASP A 121 24.28 -17.10 -16.07
N GLY A 122 25.27 -17.92 -15.71
CA GLY A 122 26.52 -17.45 -15.17
C GLY A 122 27.23 -16.56 -16.19
N GLU A 123 27.23 -15.27 -15.94
CA GLU A 123 28.35 -14.41 -16.32
C GLU A 123 28.90 -13.74 -15.07
N SER A 124 30.07 -14.24 -14.68
CA SER A 124 30.93 -13.66 -13.65
C SER A 124 31.35 -12.26 -14.10
N LEU A 125 30.88 -11.23 -13.39
CA LEU A 125 31.47 -9.90 -13.47
C LEU A 125 32.76 -9.90 -12.66
N ASP A 126 33.87 -10.25 -13.30
CA ASP A 126 35.20 -9.87 -12.80
C ASP A 126 35.87 -8.98 -13.85
N GLN A 127 35.51 -7.69 -13.80
CA GLN A 127 36.27 -6.63 -14.46
C GLN A 127 37.47 -6.30 -13.59
N THR A 128 38.63 -6.87 -13.92
CA THR A 128 39.91 -6.22 -13.62
C THR A 128 40.48 -5.64 -14.91
N ASN A 129 40.12 -4.39 -15.18
CA ASN A 129 40.88 -3.55 -16.08
C ASN A 129 42.26 -3.29 -15.47
N SER A 130 43.30 -3.78 -16.12
CA SER A 130 44.63 -3.18 -16.07
C SER A 130 45.24 -3.35 -17.45
N GLU A 131 45.01 -2.34 -18.27
CA GLU A 131 45.69 -2.15 -19.53
C GLU A 131 47.17 -1.80 -19.28
N ASP A 132 48.02 -2.49 -20.03
CA ASP A 132 49.18 -1.96 -20.74
C ASP A 132 50.48 -1.60 -19.97
N SER A 133 51.50 -2.44 -20.17
CA SER A 133 52.77 -1.94 -20.72
C SER A 133 53.54 -3.08 -21.37
N LEU A 134 53.52 -3.07 -22.69
CA LEU A 134 54.62 -3.49 -23.54
C LEU A 134 55.94 -2.87 -23.06
N LEU A 135 56.93 -3.70 -22.69
CA LEU A 135 58.36 -3.61 -23.04
C LEU A 135 59.12 -4.83 -22.51
#